data_AF-A0A7C6Z0E4-F1
#
_entry.id   AF-A0A7C6Z0E4-F1
#
_cell.length_a   1.000
_cell.length_b   1.000
_cell.length_c   1.000
_cell.angle_alpha   90.00
_cell.angle_beta   90.00
_cell.angle_gamma   90.00
#
_symmetry.space_group_name_H-M   'P 1'
#
loop_
_entity.id
_entity.type
_entity.pdbx_description
1 polymer ?
#
loop_
_entity_poly.entity_id
_entity_poly.type
_entity_poly.pdbx_seq_one_letter_code
_entity_poly.pdbx_strand_id
1 'polypeptide(L)' 'MKRLALFMCIVMLIGMLPIASFAIKAIDESRSFSDMPNDWSTAALHSAVDNKLLVGFDGKLMPNGQL' A
#
# COMPACT_ATOMS: atom_id res chain seq x y z
N MET A 1 40.11 15.99 9.80
CA MET A 1 39.02 16.89 9.36
C MET A 1 38.33 16.38 8.08
N LYS A 2 39.01 16.27 6.92
CA LYS A 2 38.37 15.92 5.63
C LYS A 2 37.72 14.52 5.58
N ARG A 3 38.35 13.51 6.21
CA ARG A 3 37.80 12.15 6.29
C ARG A 3 36.52 12.04 7.14
N LEU A 4 36.42 12.88 8.18
CA LEU A 4 35.22 12.95 9.02
C LEU A 4 34.06 13.62 8.28
N ALA A 5 34.35 14.71 7.55
CA ALA A 5 33.35 15.36 6.69
C ALA A 5 32.87 14.42 5.57
N LEU A 6 33.77 13.67 4.94
CA LEU A 6 33.42 12.67 3.93
C LEU A 6 32.48 11.59 4.50
N PHE A 7 32.76 11.11 5.72
CA PHE A 7 31.92 10.12 6.40
C PHE A 7 30.50 10.64 6.67
N MET A 8 30.38 11.88 7.15
CA MET A 8 29.07 12.52 7.41
C MET A 8 28.24 12.70 6.13
N CYS A 9 28.86 13.10 5.02
CA CYS A 9 28.16 13.21 3.73
C CYS A 9 27.60 11.86 3.26
N ILE A 10 28.35 10.77 3.45
CA ILE A 10 27.90 9.42 3.06
C ILE A 10 26.70 8.98 3.90
N VAL A 11 26.73 9.21 5.22
CA VAL A 11 25.61 8.89 6.12
C VAL A 11 24.34 9.65 5.72
N MET A 12 24.49 10.93 5.36
CA MET A 12 23.36 11.77 4.94
C MET A 12 22.75 11.29 3.60
N LEU A 13 23.58 10.89 2.64
CA LEU A 13 23.11 10.34 1.37
C LEU A 13 22.35 9.03 1.55
N ILE A 14 22.83 8.14 2.44
CA ILE A 14 22.17 6.86 2.72
C ILE A 14 20.83 7.08 3.44
N GLY A 15 20.76 8.03 4.39
CA GLY A 15 19.53 8.36 5.12
C GLY A 15 18.44 9.02 4.27
N MET A 16 18.80 9.61 3.13
CA MET A 16 17.85 10.21 2.18
C MET A 16 17.42 9.26 1.07
N LEU A 17 17.98 8.05 0.98
CA LEU A 17 17.49 7.05 0.04
C LEU A 17 16.07 6.67 0.46
N PRO A 18 15.07 6.80 -0.44
CA PRO A 18 13.72 6.34 -0.12
C PRO A 18 13.80 4.85 0.17
N ILE A 19 13.37 4.46 1.37
CA ILE A 19 13.19 3.04 1.69
C ILE A 19 12.11 2.56 0.73
N ALA A 20 12.50 1.76 -0.26
CA ALA A 20 11.56 1.13 -1.16
C ALA A 20 10.64 0.25 -0.31
N SER A 21 9.47 0.78 0.07
CA SER A 21 8.41 0.00 0.66
C SER A 21 7.88 -0.90 -0.45
N PHE A 22 8.46 -2.08 -0.59
CA PHE A 22 7.87 -3.13 -1.40
C PHE A 22 6.62 -3.63 -0.67
N ALA A 23 5.54 -2.87 -0.77
CA ALA A 23 4.22 -3.48 -0.76
C ALA A 23 4.18 -4.34 -2.03
N ILE A 24 4.59 -5.61 -1.90
CA ILE A 24 4.24 -6.66 -2.86
C ILE A 24 2.73 -6.79 -2.72
N LYS A 25 2.00 -5.82 -3.29
CA LYS A 25 0.59 -5.99 -3.59
C LYS A 25 0.64 -6.82 -4.86
N ALA A 26 0.56 -8.13 -4.65
CA ALA A 26 0.28 -9.08 -5.71
C ALA A 26 -0.72 -8.41 -6.65
N ILE A 27 -0.26 -8.22 -7.88
CA ILE A 27 -1.12 -7.94 -9.00
C ILE A 27 -1.92 -9.22 -9.15
N ASP A 28 -3.04 -9.32 -8.45
CA ASP A 28 -3.95 -10.45 -8.58
C ASP A 28 -5.36 -9.90 -8.76
N GLU A 29 -5.67 -9.79 -10.05
CA GLU A 29 -6.94 -10.17 -10.66
C GLU A 29 -8.22 -9.62 -10.00
N SER A 30 -8.78 -8.62 -10.71
CA SER A 30 -10.08 -7.98 -10.45
C SER A 30 -10.10 -7.03 -9.24
N ARG A 31 -10.29 -5.73 -9.50
CA ARG A 31 -10.64 -4.69 -8.51
C ARG A 31 -12.02 -4.91 -7.86
N SER A 32 -12.50 -6.14 -7.84
CA SER A 32 -13.82 -6.52 -7.38
C SER A 32 -13.64 -7.65 -6.38
N PHE A 33 -13.87 -7.33 -5.11
CA PHE A 33 -13.88 -8.34 -4.07
C PHE A 33 -15.13 -9.21 -4.21
N SER A 34 -15.02 -10.50 -3.91
CA SER A 34 -16.14 -11.46 -4.03
C SER A 34 -17.32 -11.14 -3.10
N ASP A 35 -17.06 -10.42 -2.01
CA ASP A 35 -18.04 -9.94 -1.04
C ASP A 35 -18.50 -8.49 -1.29
N MET A 36 -18.12 -7.90 -2.43
CA MET A 36 -18.52 -6.54 -2.76
C MET A 36 -19.99 -6.51 -3.19
N PRO A 37 -20.86 -5.73 -2.53
CA PRO A 37 -22.26 -5.63 -2.90
C PRO A 37 -22.39 -5.04 -4.31
N ASN A 38 -23.45 -5.43 -5.02
CA ASN A 38 -23.81 -4.87 -6.31
C ASN A 38 -25.01 -3.91 -6.14
N ASP A 39 -24.80 -2.82 -5.42
CA ASP A 39 -25.81 -1.82 -5.11
C ASP A 39 -25.28 -0.38 -5.27
N TRP A 40 -25.93 0.57 -4.61
CA TRP A 40 -25.54 1.98 -4.64
C TRP A 40 -24.15 2.25 -4.02
N SER A 41 -23.64 1.35 -3.18
CA SER A 41 -22.35 1.51 -2.48
C SER A 41 -21.14 1.05 -3.32
N THR A 42 -21.35 0.28 -4.39
CA THR A 42 -20.28 -0.31 -5.23
C THR A 42 -19.29 0.73 -5.75
N ALA A 43 -19.79 1.87 -6.25
CA ALA A 43 -18.95 2.92 -6.81
C ALA A 43 -18.05 3.59 -5.74
N ALA A 44 -18.60 3.78 -4.53
CA ALA A 44 -17.86 4.32 -3.41
C ALA A 44 -16.79 3.34 -2.91
N LEU A 45 -17.12 2.04 -2.86
CA LEU A 45 -16.18 0.99 -2.47
C LEU A 45 -15.02 0.86 -3.47
N HIS A 46 -15.29 0.84 -4.78
CA HIS A 46 -14.23 0.89 -5.79
C HIS A 46 -13.32 2.10 -5.61
N SER A 47 -13.90 3.28 -5.40
CA SER A 47 -13.13 4.51 -5.17
C SER A 47 -12.24 4.41 -3.93
N ALA A 48 -12.74 3.85 -2.83
CA ALA A 48 -11.97 3.68 -1.60
C ALA A 48 -10.82 2.67 -1.77
N VAL A 49 -11.04 1.60 -2.53
CA VAL A 49 -10.01 0.59 -2.86
C VAL A 49 -8.95 1.16 -3.79
N ASP A 50 -9.36 1.93 -4.80
CA ASP A 50 -8.44 2.59 -5.74
C ASP A 50 -7.59 3.65 -5.05
N ASN A 51 -8.17 4.39 -4.11
CA ASN A 51 -7.44 5.35 -3.26
C ASN A 51 -6.66 4.68 -2.12
N LYS A 52 -6.59 3.34 -2.08
CA LYS A 52 -5.90 2.55 -1.04
C LYS A 52 -6.37 2.83 0.40
N LEU A 53 -7.58 3.38 0.56
CA LEU A 53 -8.21 3.59 1.87
C LEU A 53 -8.72 2.27 2.45
N LEU A 54 -9.05 1.31 1.57
CA LEU A 54 -9.47 -0.04 1.93
C LEU A 54 -8.53 -1.07 1.30
N VAL A 55 -8.20 -2.09 2.09
CA VAL A 55 -7.37 -3.22 1.68
C VAL A 55 -8.11 -4.48 2.09
N GLY A 56 -8.40 -5.33 1.11
CA GLY A 56 -8.94 -6.66 1.37
C GLY A 56 -7.86 -7.71 1.58
N PHE A 57 -8.30 -8.89 2.00
CA PHE A 57 -7.47 -10.08 2.20
C PHE A 57 -8.14 -11.27 1.50
N ASP A 58 -7.35 -12.10 0.82
CA ASP A 58 -7.84 -13.34 0.17
C ASP A 58 -9.03 -13.12 -0.81
N GLY A 59 -8.96 -12.07 -1.64
CA GLY A 59 -10.02 -11.75 -2.61
C GLY A 59 -11.34 -11.25 -1.99
N LYS A 60 -11.34 -10.90 -0.69
CA LYS A 60 -12.48 -10.35 0.06
C LYS A 60 -12.13 -9.02 0.73
N LEU A 61 -13.10 -8.13 0.82
CA LEU A 61 -12.98 -6.86 1.54
C LEU A 61 -13.13 -7.05 3.06
N MET A 62 -13.83 -8.11 3.49
CA MET A 62 -14.11 -8.47 4.88
C MET A 62 -14.60 -7.28 5.73
N PRO A 63 -15.70 -6.61 5.35
CA PRO A 63 -16.17 -5.39 6.03
C PRO A 63 -16.54 -5.60 7.51
N ASN A 64 -16.82 -6.84 7.91
CA ASN A 64 -17.19 -7.19 9.29
C ASN A 64 -15.99 -7.59 10.17
N GLY A 65 -14.75 -7.58 9.65
CA GLY A 65 -13.54 -7.77 10.44
C GLY A 65 -13.36 -9.13 11.10
N GLN A 66 -14.11 -10.16 10.68
CA GLN A 66 -13.91 -11.52 11.16
C GLN A 66 -12.79 -12.18 10.36
N LEU A 67 -11.60 -12.22 10.97
CA LEU A 67 -10.47 -13.05 10.55
C LEU A 67 -10.74 -14.53 10.86
#